data_AF-A0A7G4RKL0-F1
#
_entry.id   AF-A0A7G4RKL0-F1
#
_cell.length_a   1.000
_cell.length_b   1.000
_cell.length_c   1.000
_cell.angle_alpha   90.00
_cell.angle_beta   90.00
_cell.angle_gamma   90.00
#
_symmetry.space_group_name_H-M   'P 1'
#
loop_
_entity.id
_entity.type
_entity.pdbx_description
1 polymer ?
#
loop_
_entity_poly.entity_id
_entity_poly.type
_entity_poly.pdbx_seq_one_letter_code
_entity_poly.pdbx_strand_id
1 'polypeptide(L)' 'MTDFIKKLFILFIALFFPWVIFLMDDNPGGAFIALALQATVIGWPFATGWALRTHYPPKKEKQQ' A
#
# COMPACT_ATOMS: atom_id res chain seq x y z
N MET A 1 11.01 16.08 11.55
CA MET A 1 10.31 15.31 12.61
C MET A 1 8.95 14.78 12.12
N THR A 2 8.23 15.57 11.31
CA THR A 2 6.93 15.23 10.70
C THR A 2 6.96 14.03 9.75
N ASP A 3 8.06 13.83 9.00
CA ASP A 3 8.14 12.79 7.97
C ASP A 3 8.14 11.37 8.52
N PHE A 4 8.68 11.18 9.73
CA PHE A 4 8.72 9.87 10.37
C PHE A 4 7.33 9.43 10.82
N ILE A 5 6.59 10.34 11.46
CA ILE A 5 5.20 10.08 11.88
C ILE A 5 4.30 9.85 10.67
N LYS A 6 4.47 10.61 9.59
CA LYS A 6 3.73 10.39 8.33
C LYS A 6 4.00 9.01 7.74
N LYS A 7 5.26 8.55 7.71
CA LYS A 7 5.61 7.20 7.27
C LYS A 7 4.97 6.13 8.14
N LEU A 8 5.03 6.29 9.46
CA LEU A 8 4.40 5.35 10.40
C LEU A 8 2.88 5.30 10.21
N PHE A 9 2.25 6.45 9.99
CA PHE A 9 0.83 6.57 9.73
C PHE A 9 0.42 5.90 8.42
N ILE A 10 1.19 6.11 7.35
CA ILE A 10 0.99 5.41 6.07
C ILE A 10 1.18 3.90 6.23
N LEU A 11 2.17 3.46 7.02
CA LEU A 11 2.40 2.04 7.27
C LEU A 11 1.23 1.40 8.05
N PHE A 12 0.67 2.13 9.01
CA PHE A 12 -0.53 1.74 9.74
C PHE A 12 -1.74 1.63 8.81
N ILE A 13 -1.95 2.61 7.93
CA ILE A 13 -3.03 2.57 6.93
C ILE A 13 -2.80 1.41 5.95
N ALA A 14 -1.58 1.20 5.46
CA ALA A 14 -1.28 0.09 4.56
C ALA A 14 -1.56 -1.28 5.20
N LEU A 15 -1.36 -1.40 6.52
CA LEU A 15 -1.63 -2.62 7.28
C LEU A 15 -3.13 -2.83 7.51
N PHE A 16 -3.89 -1.83 7.96
CA PHE A 16 -5.31 -2.03 8.30
C PHE A 16 -6.27 -1.77 7.14
N PHE A 17 -5.89 -0.91 6.19
CA PHE A 17 -6.72 -0.45 5.07
C PHE A 17 -5.89 -0.29 3.78
N PRO A 18 -5.26 -1.36 3.25
CA PRO A 18 -4.43 -1.31 2.04
C PRO A 18 -5.13 -0.72 0.81
N TRP A 19 -6.45 -0.92 0.68
CA TRP A 19 -7.25 -0.35 -0.41
C TRP A 19 -7.30 1.19 -0.41
N VAL A 20 -7.17 1.83 0.76
CA VAL A 20 -7.10 3.30 0.85
C VAL A 20 -5.82 3.82 0.20
N ILE A 21 -4.70 3.13 0.39
CA ILE A 21 -3.43 3.47 -0.28
C ILE A 21 -3.59 3.41 -1.81
N PHE A 22 -4.25 2.37 -2.33
CA PHE A 22 -4.51 2.24 -3.76
C PHE A 22 -5.40 3.36 -4.32
N LEU A 23 -6.39 3.81 -3.56
CA LEU A 23 -7.21 4.96 -3.95
C LEU A 23 -6.42 6.28 -3.93
N MET A 24 -5.47 6.42 -3.00
CA MET A 24 -4.57 7.59 -2.95
C MET A 24 -3.59 7.63 -4.12
N ASP A 25 -3.24 6.48 -4.70
CA ASP A 25 -2.35 6.33 -5.86
C ASP A 25 -3.12 6.26 -7.21
N ASP A 26 -4.37 6.74 -7.25
CA ASP A 26 -5.23 6.75 -8.46
C ASP A 26 -5.42 5.35 -9.11
N ASN A 27 -5.35 4.28 -8.31
CA ASN A 27 -5.53 2.90 -8.76
C ASN A 27 -6.78 2.25 -8.15
N PRO A 28 -7.99 2.63 -8.64
CA PRO A 28 -9.24 2.10 -8.11
C PRO A 28 -9.39 0.59 -8.32
N GLY A 29 -8.81 0.03 -9.40
CA GLY A 29 -8.81 -1.41 -9.64
C GLY A 29 -7.99 -2.18 -8.59
N GLY A 30 -6.81 -1.66 -8.24
CA GLY A 30 -5.99 -2.18 -7.15
C GLY A 30 -6.70 -2.13 -5.79
N ALA A 31 -7.50 -1.09 -5.55
CA ALA A 31 -8.29 -0.96 -4.33
C ALA A 31 -9.36 -2.07 -4.19
N PHE A 32 -10.06 -2.42 -5.26
CA PHE A 32 -11.02 -3.53 -5.25
C PHE A 32 -10.34 -4.89 -5.01
N ILE A 33 -9.18 -5.11 -5.63
CA ILE A 33 -8.39 -6.34 -5.41
C ILE A 33 -7.88 -6.39 -3.96
N ALA A 34 -7.39 -5.27 -3.44
CA ALA A 34 -6.95 -5.18 -2.05
C ALA A 34 -8.09 -5.43 -1.07
N LEU A 35 -9.32 -4.98 -1.36
CA LEU A 35 -10.52 -5.31 -0.56
C LEU A 35 -10.84 -6.80 -0.59
N ALA A 36 -10.83 -7.42 -1.77
CA ALA A 36 -11.08 -8.85 -1.91
C ALA A 36 -10.01 -9.70 -1.20
N LEU A 37 -8.74 -9.29 -1.30
CA LEU A 37 -7.62 -9.92 -0.60
C LEU A 37 -7.71 -9.72 0.91
N GLN A 38 -8.05 -8.52 1.37
CA GLN A 38 -8.23 -8.18 2.78
C GLN A 38 -9.40 -8.95 3.42
N ALA A 39 -10.42 -9.33 2.65
CA ALA A 39 -11.48 -10.22 3.12
C ALA A 39 -10.96 -11.61 3.58
N THR A 40 -9.71 -11.95 3.24
CA THR A 40 -9.06 -13.20 3.63
C THR A 40 -7.82 -12.94 4.48
N VAL A 41 -7.59 -13.79 5.49
CA VAL A 41 -6.39 -13.70 6.35
C VAL A 41 -5.10 -13.87 5.53
N ILE A 42 -5.15 -14.65 4.45
CA ILE A 42 -4.01 -14.90 3.55
C ILE A 42 -3.77 -13.73 2.61
N GLY A 43 -4.83 -13.11 2.07
CA GLY A 43 -4.69 -11.97 1.19
C GLY A 43 -4.27 -10.69 1.92
N TRP A 44 -4.46 -10.61 3.23
CA TRP A 44 -4.04 -9.47 4.05
C TRP A 44 -2.55 -9.08 3.92
N PRO A 45 -1.56 -9.98 4.12
CA PRO A 45 -0.15 -9.67 3.89
C PRO A 45 0.16 -9.34 2.42
N PHE A 46 -0.50 -9.99 1.47
CA PHE A 46 -0.34 -9.69 0.04
C PHE A 46 -0.84 -8.28 -0.31
N ALA A 47 -2.03 -7.89 0.16
CA ALA A 47 -2.60 -6.57 -0.05
C ALA A 47 -1.74 -5.47 0.59
N THR A 48 -1.25 -5.72 1.80
CA THR A 48 -0.34 -4.80 2.51
C THR A 48 0.98 -4.60 1.76
N GLY A 49 1.63 -5.69 1.32
CA GLY A 49 2.88 -5.61 0.55
C GLY A 49 2.70 -4.92 -0.80
N TRP A 50 1.55 -5.13 -1.44
CA TRP A 50 1.24 -4.52 -2.73
C TRP A 50 0.91 -3.03 -2.61
N ALA A 51 0.17 -2.64 -1.56
CA ALA A 51 -0.09 -1.23 -1.23
C ALA A 51 1.22 -0.47 -0.95
N LEU A 52 2.12 -1.05 -0.14
CA LEU A 52 3.44 -0.46 0.13
C LEU A 52 4.28 -0.30 -1.14
N ARG A 53 4.28 -1.29 -2.03
CA ARG A 53 5.01 -1.21 -3.32
C ARG A 53 4.44 -0.16 -4.25
N THR A 54 3.14 0.07 -4.20
CA THR A 54 2.46 1.07 -5.03
C THR A 54 2.81 2.49 -4.55
N HIS A 55 2.73 2.72 -3.24
CA HIS A 55 2.97 4.03 -2.63
C HIS A 55 4.44 4.41 -2.49
N TYR A 56 5.30 3.42 -2.23
CA TYR A 56 6.75 3.56 -2.26
C TYR A 56 7.29 2.71 -3.41
N PRO A 57 7.12 3.17 -4.67
CA PRO A 57 7.73 2.46 -5.78
C PRO A 57 9.23 2.39 -5.50
N PRO A 58 9.87 1.21 -5.66
CA PRO A 58 11.31 1.11 -5.51
C PRO A 58 11.91 2.19 -6.41
N LYS A 59 12.75 3.05 -5.84
CA LYS A 59 13.48 4.07 -6.59
C LYS A 59 14.08 3.32 -7.77
N LYS A 60 13.60 3.58 -8.99
CA LYS A 60 14.23 3.03 -10.19
C LYS A 60 15.67 3.49 -10.09
N GLU A 61 16.58 2.59 -9.73
CA GLU A 61 17.98 2.80 -10.05
C GLU A 61 17.96 3.03 -11.55
N LYS A 62 18.17 4.28 -11.94
CA LYS A 62 18.46 4.61 -13.32
C LYS A 62 19.63 3.70 -13.65
N GLN A 63 19.34 2.72 -14.52
CA GLN A 63 20.34 1.91 -15.19
C GLN A 63 21.47 2.84 -15.63
N GLN A 64 22.67 2.59 -15.13
CA GLN A 64 23.89 2.93 -15.84
C GLN A 64 24.43 1.64 -16.44
#